data_AF-A0A7Y3HY18-F1
#
_entry.id   AF-A0A7Y3HY18-F1
#
_cell.length_a   1.000
_cell.length_b   1.000
_cell.length_c   1.000
_cell.angle_alpha   90.00
_cell.angle_beta   90.00
_cell.angle_gamma   90.00
#
_symmetry.space_group_name_H-M   'P 1'
#
loop_
_entity.id
_entity.type
_entity.pdbx_description
1 polymer ?
#
loop_
_entity_poly.entity_id
_entity_poly.type
_entity_poly.pdbx_seq_one_letter_code
_entity_poly.pdbx_strand_id
1 'polypeptide(L)'
;VRPMDHKAILDSVKKTNRLVVLEEAWPFGNVATEITYQVQSQAFDYLDAPIEKINTADTPAPYSPVLLEEWLPNSEDVIKAVKKVMYR
;
A
#
# COMPACT_ATOMS: atom_id res chain seq x y z
N VAL A 1 -6.05 8.31 -12.01
CA VAL A 1 -6.75 7.27 -11.23
C VAL A 1 -8.24 7.57 -10.99
N ARG A 2 -8.72 8.81 -11.10
CA ARG A 2 -10.12 9.16 -10.79
C ARG A 2 -11.09 8.87 -11.97
N PRO A 3 -12.31 8.36 -11.73
CA PRO A 3 -12.84 7.86 -10.45
C PRO A 3 -12.25 6.50 -10.07
N MET A 4 -11.99 6.30 -8.78
CA MET A 4 -11.48 5.05 -8.23
C MET A 4 -12.62 4.11 -7.86
N ASP A 5 -12.47 2.82 -8.16
CA ASP A 5 -13.42 1.79 -7.77
C ASP A 5 -13.23 1.37 -6.30
N HIS A 6 -13.69 2.23 -5.39
CA HIS A 6 -13.65 1.93 -3.95
C HIS A 6 -14.51 0.72 -3.59
N LYS A 7 -15.58 0.44 -4.34
CA LYS A 7 -16.46 -0.69 -4.06
C LYS A 7 -15.71 -2.01 -4.17
N ALA A 8 -14.97 -2.21 -5.26
CA ALA A 8 -14.16 -3.42 -5.44
C ALA A 8 -13.11 -3.61 -4.33
N ILE A 9 -12.46 -2.53 -3.90
CA ILE A 9 -11.48 -2.57 -2.80
C ILE A 9 -12.16 -2.97 -1.49
N LEU A 10 -13.27 -2.33 -1.14
CA LEU A 10 -14.01 -2.60 0.09
C LEU A 10 -14.56 -4.03 0.14
N ASP A 11 -15.13 -4.52 -0.97
CA ASP A 11 -15.65 -5.88 -1.07
C ASP A 11 -14.52 -6.92 -0.91
N SER A 12 -13.33 -6.65 -1.46
CA SER A 12 -12.15 -7.49 -1.27
C SER A 12 -11.63 -7.47 0.17
N VAL A 13 -11.56 -6.30 0.80
CA VAL A 13 -11.11 -6.16 2.20
C VAL A 13 -12.06 -6.90 3.13
N LYS A 14 -13.39 -6.76 2.95
CA LYS A 14 -14.39 -7.49 3.77
C LYS A 14 -14.27 -9.01 3.68
N LYS A 15 -13.72 -9.53 2.58
CA LYS A 15 -13.49 -10.97 2.38
C LYS A 15 -12.16 -11.45 2.98
N THR A 16 -11.13 -10.61 2.96
CA THR A 16 -9.74 -11.00 3.25
C THR A 16 -9.21 -10.45 4.57
N ASN A 17 -9.92 -9.49 5.14
CA ASN A 17 -9.67 -8.80 6.40
C ASN A 17 -8.34 -8.04 6.48
N ARG A 18 -7.60 -7.91 5.36
CA ARG A 18 -6.26 -7.32 5.32
C ARG A 18 -6.07 -6.56 4.01
N LEU A 19 -5.20 -5.54 4.05
CA LEU A 19 -4.87 -4.75 2.86
C LEU A 19 -3.40 -4.37 2.88
N VAL A 20 -2.76 -4.54 1.72
CA VAL A 20 -1.43 -4.01 1.40
C VAL A 20 -1.57 -3.21 0.11
N VAL A 21 -1.04 -1.99 0.09
CA VAL A 21 -1.09 -1.09 -1.08
C VAL A 21 0.32 -0.84 -1.58
N LEU A 22 0.57 -1.07 -2.87
CA LEU A 22 1.82 -0.75 -3.55
C LEU A 22 1.60 0.44 -4.47
N GLU A 23 2.45 1.46 -4.37
CA GLU A 23 2.40 2.65 -5.23
C GLU A 23 3.79 3.24 -5.44
N GLU A 24 4.16 3.52 -6.69
CA GLU A 24 5.42 4.18 -7.07
C GLU A 24 5.36 5.71 -6.91
N ALA A 25 4.94 6.17 -5.74
CA ALA A 25 4.94 7.58 -5.35
C ALA A 25 5.62 7.72 -3.98
N TRP A 26 6.03 8.95 -3.66
CA TRP A 26 6.51 9.28 -2.32
C TRP A 26 5.48 8.93 -1.24
N PRO A 27 5.92 8.58 -0.02
CA PRO A 27 5.03 8.04 1.01
C PRO A 27 3.99 9.03 1.54
N PHE A 28 4.23 10.33 1.39
CA PHE A 28 3.36 11.40 1.86
C PHE A 28 2.42 11.93 0.75
N GLY A 29 1.13 12.09 1.05
CA GLY A 29 0.18 12.80 0.18
C GLY A 29 -0.15 12.09 -1.14
N ASN A 30 -0.10 10.76 -1.15
CA ASN A 30 -0.25 9.94 -2.37
C ASN A 30 -1.62 9.24 -2.48
N VAL A 31 -1.84 8.48 -3.55
CA VAL A 31 -3.12 7.80 -3.79
C VAL A 31 -3.36 6.69 -2.78
N ALA A 32 -2.32 5.98 -2.36
CA ALA A 32 -2.43 4.94 -1.33
C ALA A 32 -2.98 5.51 -0.01
N THR A 33 -2.65 6.77 0.32
CA THR A 33 -3.17 7.44 1.51
C THR A 33 -4.70 7.62 1.46
N GLU A 34 -5.25 7.97 0.29
CA GLU A 34 -6.71 8.05 0.10
C GLU A 34 -7.37 6.67 0.18
N ILE A 35 -6.77 5.63 -0.42
CA ILE A 35 -7.26 4.25 -0.32
C ILE A 35 -7.34 3.82 1.15
N THR A 36 -6.25 4.01 1.89
CA THR A 36 -6.17 3.66 3.32
C THR A 36 -7.25 4.40 4.12
N TYR A 37 -7.45 5.70 3.87
CA TYR A 37 -8.48 6.47 4.57
C TYR A 37 -9.90 5.97 4.27
N GLN A 38 -10.22 5.70 3.00
CA GLN A 38 -11.55 5.19 2.61
C GLN A 38 -11.85 3.83 3.23
N VAL A 39 -10.87 2.92 3.24
CA VAL A 39 -11.02 1.59 3.85
C VAL A 39 -11.16 1.71 5.37
N GLN A 40 -10.34 2.55 6.01
CA GLN A 40 -10.46 2.84 7.43
C GLN A 40 -11.82 3.46 7.78
N SER A 41 -12.35 4.36 6.97
CA SER A 41 -13.63 5.02 7.25
C SER A 41 -14.84 4.10 7.04
N GLN A 42 -14.76 3.13 6.13
CA GLN A 42 -15.94 2.35 5.67
C GLN A 42 -15.90 0.86 6.04
N ALA A 43 -14.74 0.33 6.41
CA ALA A 43 -14.54 -1.10 6.64
C ALA A 43 -13.56 -1.40 7.80
N PHE A 44 -13.39 -0.48 8.75
CA PHE A 44 -12.49 -0.66 9.90
C PHE A 44 -12.76 -1.97 10.66
N ASP A 45 -14.02 -2.29 10.93
CA ASP A 45 -14.40 -3.47 11.71
C ASP A 45 -14.03 -4.80 11.03
N TYR A 46 -13.69 -4.77 9.73
CA TYR A 46 -13.24 -5.95 8.99
C TYR A 46 -11.71 -6.10 8.98
N LEU A 47 -10.95 -5.13 9.49
CA LEU A 47 -9.48 -5.18 9.44
C LEU A 47 -8.92 -5.95 10.64
N ASP A 48 -8.26 -7.08 10.35
CA ASP A 48 -7.56 -7.90 11.36
C ASP A 48 -6.10 -7.45 11.58
N ALA A 49 -5.60 -6.51 10.78
CA ALA A 49 -4.28 -5.91 10.92
C ALA A 49 -4.25 -4.48 10.35
N PRO A 50 -3.28 -3.65 10.77
CA PRO A 50 -3.02 -2.37 10.14
C PRO A 50 -2.78 -2.50 8.63
N ILE A 51 -3.28 -1.53 7.86
CA ILE A 51 -3.03 -1.45 6.43
C ILE A 51 -1.56 -1.10 6.20
N GLU A 52 -0.85 -1.89 5.41
CA GLU A 52 0.54 -1.58 5.03
C GLU A 52 0.58 -0.88 3.67
N LYS A 53 1.40 0.17 3.58
CA LYS A 53 1.69 0.88 2.33
C LYS A 53 3.14 0.67 1.95
N ILE A 54 3.37 0.40 0.69
CA ILE A 54 4.68 0.28 0.07
C ILE A 54 4.80 1.40 -0.94
N ASN A 55 5.81 2.24 -0.75
CA ASN A 55 6.06 3.43 -1.53
C ASN A 55 7.54 3.48 -1.93
N THR A 56 7.90 4.43 -2.78
CA THR A 56 9.31 4.72 -3.04
C THR A 56 9.96 5.31 -1.78
N ALA A 57 11.29 5.40 -1.76
CA ALA A 57 11.96 6.17 -0.71
C ALA A 57 11.53 7.64 -0.74
N ASP A 58 11.55 8.30 0.43
CA ASP A 58 11.13 9.69 0.62
C ASP A 58 12.20 10.71 0.20
N THR A 59 12.67 10.56 -1.05
CA THR A 59 13.71 11.38 -1.65
C THR A 59 13.46 11.53 -3.15
N PRO A 60 14.02 12.56 -3.82
CA PRO A 60 14.03 12.63 -5.28
C PRO A 60 14.68 11.40 -5.91
N ALA A 61 14.13 10.98 -7.04
CA ALA A 61 14.64 9.83 -7.78
C ALA A 61 16.13 10.03 -8.13
N PRO A 62 17.00 9.08 -7.76
CA PRO A 62 18.43 9.18 -8.03
C PRO A 62 18.76 8.83 -9.49
N TYR A 63 19.85 9.39 -10.01
CA TYR A 63 20.33 9.08 -11.37
C TYR A 63 21.09 7.76 -11.45
N SER A 64 21.80 7.38 -10.39
CA SER A 64 22.58 6.13 -10.36
C SER A 64 21.64 4.92 -10.48
N PRO A 65 21.87 3.99 -11.42
CA PRO A 65 21.01 2.81 -11.58
C PRO A 65 20.89 1.98 -10.30
N VAL A 66 21.99 1.81 -9.57
CA VAL A 66 22.01 1.05 -8.31
C VAL A 66 21.16 1.74 -7.24
N LEU A 67 21.18 3.07 -7.18
CA LEU A 67 20.35 3.81 -6.24
C LEU A 67 18.88 3.84 -6.67
N LEU A 68 18.60 3.82 -7.98
CA LEU A 68 17.24 3.80 -8.50
C LEU A 68 16.57 2.46 -8.21
N GLU A 69 17.30 1.36 -8.33
CA GLU A 69 16.85 0.02 -7.96
C GLU A 69 16.47 -0.06 -6.48
N GLU A 70 17.29 0.50 -5.58
CA GLU A 70 17.01 0.59 -4.15
C GLU A 70 15.89 1.60 -3.80
N TRP A 71 15.70 2.63 -4.63
CA TRP A 71 14.69 3.67 -4.41
C TRP A 71 13.27 3.21 -4.76
N LEU A 72 13.16 2.33 -5.77
CA LEU A 72 11.91 1.72 -6.20
C LEU A 72 11.53 0.54 -5.28
N PRO A 73 10.25 0.39 -4.93
CA PRO A 73 9.79 -0.80 -4.23
C PRO A 73 9.89 -2.02 -5.14
N ASN A 74 10.30 -3.16 -4.59
CA ASN A 74 10.46 -4.41 -5.34
C ASN A 74 9.57 -5.54 -4.82
N SER A 75 9.66 -6.72 -5.46
CA SER A 75 8.84 -7.89 -5.09
C SER A 75 9.12 -8.41 -3.68
N GLU A 76 10.35 -8.28 -3.19
CA GLU A 76 10.70 -8.72 -1.84
C GLU A 76 10.04 -7.82 -0.78
N ASP A 77 9.94 -6.51 -1.03
CA ASP A 77 9.22 -5.57 -0.17
C ASP A 77 7.74 -5.94 -0.07
N VAL A 78 7.12 -6.30 -1.20
CA VAL A 78 5.72 -6.77 -1.25
C VAL A 78 5.55 -8.04 -0.42
N ILE A 79 6.43 -9.03 -0.61
CA ILE A 79 6.38 -10.28 0.16
C ILE A 79 6.54 -10.00 1.65
N LYS A 80 7.45 -9.10 2.03
CA LYS A 80 7.70 -8.72 3.42
C LYS A 80 6.50 -8.03 4.04
N ALA A 81 5.87 -7.08 3.34
CA ALA A 81 4.68 -6.38 3.81
C ALA A 81 3.48 -7.33 3.94
N VAL A 82 3.26 -8.21 2.97
CA VAL A 82 2.20 -9.23 3.03
C VAL A 82 2.43 -10.18 4.20
N LYS A 83 3.66 -10.66 4.41
CA LYS A 83 4.01 -11.48 5.59
C LYS A 83 3.88 -10.73 6.91
N LYS A 84 4.04 -9.41 6.93
CA LYS A 84 3.88 -8.59 8.14
C LYS A 84 2.42 -8.49 8.57
N VAL A 85 1.49 -8.36 7.62
CA VAL A 85 0.06 -8.34 7.92
C VAL A 85 -0.50 -9.73 8.17
N MET A 86 0.11 -10.80 7.67
CA MET A 86 -0.27 -12.16 8.02
C MET A 86 0.34 -12.56 9.36
N TYR A 87 -0.43 -13.21 10.23
CA TYR A 87 0.12 -13.72 11.48
C TYR A 87 1.19 -14.79 11.20
N ARG A 88 2.32 -14.67 11.91
CA ARG A 88 3.14 -15.82 12.30
C ARG A 88 2.61 -16.39 13.60
#